data_AF-A0AAV8FRD3-F1
#
_entry.id   AF-A0AAV8FRD3-F1
#
_cell.length_a   1.000
_cell.length_b   1.000
_cell.length_c   1.000
_cell.angle_alpha   90.00
_cell.angle_beta   90.00
_cell.angle_gamma   90.00
#
_symmetry.space_group_name_H-M   'P 1'
#
loop_
_entity.id
_entity.type
_entity.pdbx_description
1 polymer ?
#
loop_
_entity_poly.entity_id
_entity_poly.type
_entity_poly.pdbx_seq_one_letter_code
_entity_poly.pdbx_strand_id
1 'polypeptide(L)'
;MKAAAFGECVIAWHLATDMCYFASNNAPGDSYEREAVYRVSNYMMYLILKRSSMMPPGLAELTTVRTVEELEKKNIFSTVREHPDSREARISLSEAIMGFGYDLTEERYQYTDPSLVIELLKHLKQIAEETSEQRRWEIIRDGWMEMLTYAALHCSRTEHFRSLSRGGELLTHYWLLLAHYGINMEEENASVFFAKIAVTRRRRWE
;
A
#
# COMPACT_ATOMS: atom_id res chain seq x y z
N MET A 1 -3.95 -2.77 13.86
CA MET A 1 -3.58 -1.49 13.21
C MET A 1 -4.65 -0.47 13.54
N LYS A 2 -4.31 0.71 14.07
CA LYS A 2 -5.32 1.79 14.31
C LYS A 2 -5.70 2.41 12.95
N ALA A 3 -6.97 2.77 12.74
CA ALA A 3 -7.46 3.30 11.45
C ALA A 3 -6.70 4.56 10.97
N ALA A 4 -6.26 5.42 11.90
CA ALA A 4 -5.50 6.63 11.60
C ALA A 4 -4.12 6.37 10.95
N ALA A 5 -3.53 5.18 11.14
CA ALA A 5 -2.22 4.83 10.58
C ALA A 5 -2.31 4.09 9.23
N PHE A 6 -3.52 3.75 8.75
CA PHE A 6 -3.66 2.88 7.57
C PHE A 6 -3.24 3.57 6.27
N GLY A 7 -3.62 4.83 6.07
CA GLY A 7 -3.24 5.58 4.87
C GLY A 7 -1.73 5.81 4.78
N GLU A 8 -1.10 6.14 5.90
CA GLU A 8 0.35 6.25 6.04
C GLU A 8 1.08 4.95 5.69
N CYS A 9 0.56 3.80 6.18
CA CYS A 9 1.08 2.50 5.80
C CYS A 9 0.98 2.28 4.29
N VAL A 10 -0.17 2.53 3.66
CA VAL A 10 -0.34 2.35 2.22
C VAL A 10 0.66 3.20 1.42
N ILE A 11 0.91 4.46 1.83
CA ILE A 11 1.90 5.32 1.17
C ILE A 11 3.31 4.74 1.35
N ALA A 12 3.70 4.37 2.57
CA ALA A 12 5.03 3.81 2.84
C ALA A 12 5.27 2.53 2.03
N TRP A 13 4.30 1.61 2.02
CA TRP A 13 4.36 0.38 1.23
C TRP A 13 4.34 0.66 -0.27
N HIS A 14 3.60 1.67 -0.73
CA HIS A 14 3.60 2.08 -2.15
C HIS A 14 4.99 2.52 -2.59
N LEU A 15 5.62 3.40 -1.82
CA LEU A 15 6.97 3.87 -2.08
C LEU A 15 7.99 2.73 -2.08
N ALA A 16 7.95 1.85 -1.09
CA ALA A 16 8.84 0.69 -1.05
C ALA A 16 8.62 -0.28 -2.21
N THR A 17 7.36 -0.46 -2.64
CA THR A 17 7.03 -1.30 -3.80
C THR A 17 7.57 -0.67 -5.08
N ASP A 18 7.41 0.64 -5.26
CA ASP A 18 7.95 1.40 -6.40
C ASP A 18 9.47 1.27 -6.46
N MET A 19 10.15 1.49 -5.32
CA MET A 19 11.59 1.28 -5.15
C MET A 19 12.03 -0.12 -5.58
N CYS A 20 11.37 -1.17 -5.06
CA CYS A 20 11.74 -2.55 -5.36
C CYS A 20 11.44 -2.95 -6.80
N TYR A 21 10.34 -2.43 -7.37
CA TYR A 21 9.94 -2.66 -8.76
C TYR A 21 11.00 -2.13 -9.72
N PHE A 22 11.44 -0.89 -9.52
CA PHE A 22 12.42 -0.25 -10.39
C PHE A 22 13.87 -0.60 -10.02
N ALA A 23 14.20 -1.01 -8.80
CA ALA A 23 15.55 -1.46 -8.47
C ALA A 23 15.88 -2.85 -9.04
N SER A 24 14.89 -3.68 -9.37
CA SER A 24 15.13 -5.00 -9.96
C SER A 24 15.87 -4.88 -11.29
N ASN A 25 16.80 -5.81 -11.54
CA ASN A 25 17.53 -5.90 -12.82
C ASN A 25 16.71 -6.61 -13.91
N ASN A 26 15.53 -7.13 -13.57
CA ASN A 26 14.61 -7.71 -14.53
C ASN A 26 13.84 -6.59 -15.25
N ALA A 27 13.46 -6.82 -16.49
CA ALA A 27 12.64 -5.88 -17.22
C ALA A 27 11.25 -5.77 -16.55
N PRO A 28 10.61 -4.57 -16.61
CA PRO A 28 9.21 -4.41 -16.23
C PRO A 28 8.35 -5.46 -16.96
N GLY A 29 7.64 -6.30 -16.21
CA GLY A 29 6.79 -7.36 -16.77
C GLY A 29 7.41 -8.76 -16.84
N ASP A 30 8.67 -8.95 -16.44
CA ASP A 30 9.32 -10.28 -16.42
C ASP A 30 8.69 -11.27 -15.42
N SER A 31 7.88 -10.77 -14.48
CA SER A 31 7.11 -11.59 -13.55
C SER A 31 5.68 -11.07 -13.43
N TYR A 32 4.73 -11.90 -13.85
CA TYR A 32 3.29 -11.64 -13.71
C TYR A 32 2.91 -11.32 -12.25
N GLU A 33 3.50 -12.00 -11.29
CA GLU A 33 3.21 -11.79 -9.86
C GLU A 33 3.66 -10.39 -9.41
N ARG A 34 4.86 -9.94 -9.81
CA ARG A 34 5.36 -8.60 -9.48
C ARG A 34 4.51 -7.51 -10.09
N GLU A 35 4.14 -7.69 -11.35
CA GLU A 35 3.28 -6.77 -12.07
C GLU A 35 1.90 -6.66 -11.42
N ALA A 36 1.32 -7.80 -11.02
CA ALA A 36 0.05 -7.82 -10.30
C ALA A 36 0.15 -7.09 -8.95
N VAL A 37 1.21 -7.33 -8.18
CA VAL A 37 1.45 -6.67 -6.89
C VAL A 37 1.64 -5.17 -7.04
N TYR A 38 2.41 -4.73 -8.04
CA TYR A 38 2.59 -3.32 -8.36
C TYR A 38 1.28 -2.64 -8.78
N ARG A 39 0.40 -3.35 -9.51
CA ARG A 39 -0.95 -2.85 -9.83
C ARG A 39 -1.85 -2.73 -8.60
N VAL A 40 -1.78 -3.68 -7.66
CA VAL A 40 -2.50 -3.59 -6.38
C VAL A 40 -2.02 -2.37 -5.58
N SER A 41 -0.71 -2.14 -5.53
CA SER A 41 -0.11 -0.96 -4.90
C SER A 41 -0.67 0.35 -5.47
N ASN A 42 -0.67 0.49 -6.80
CA ASN A 42 -1.26 1.65 -7.49
C ASN A 42 -2.77 1.80 -7.21
N TYR A 43 -3.50 0.68 -7.17
CA TYR A 43 -4.93 0.67 -6.88
C TYR A 43 -5.23 1.17 -5.46
N MET A 44 -4.46 0.74 -4.46
CA MET A 44 -4.62 1.19 -3.08
C MET A 44 -4.34 2.68 -2.93
N MET A 45 -3.34 3.21 -3.64
CA MET A 45 -3.11 4.67 -3.73
C MET A 45 -4.28 5.41 -4.40
N TYR A 46 -4.83 4.86 -5.49
CA TYR A 46 -6.03 5.40 -6.14
C TYR A 46 -7.21 5.46 -5.15
N LEU A 47 -7.43 4.41 -4.36
CA LEU A 47 -8.50 4.38 -3.38
C LEU A 47 -8.36 5.52 -2.35
N ILE A 48 -7.16 5.73 -1.83
CA ILE A 48 -6.88 6.81 -0.87
C ILE A 48 -7.11 8.18 -1.49
N LEU A 49 -6.62 8.41 -2.71
CA LEU A 49 -6.61 9.75 -3.33
C LEU A 49 -7.92 10.13 -4.02
N LYS A 50 -8.65 9.15 -4.57
CA LYS A 50 -9.83 9.39 -5.43
C LYS A 50 -11.11 8.76 -4.93
N ARG A 51 -11.04 7.78 -4.02
CA ARG A 51 -12.19 7.02 -3.52
C ARG A 51 -12.12 6.81 -2.01
N SER A 52 -11.68 7.85 -1.29
CA SER A 52 -11.48 7.82 0.16
C SER A 52 -12.73 7.41 0.94
N SER A 53 -13.94 7.62 0.40
CA SER A 53 -15.18 7.13 1.02
C SER A 53 -15.20 5.61 1.20
N MET A 54 -14.54 4.86 0.30
CA MET A 54 -14.43 3.40 0.35
C MET A 54 -13.35 2.91 1.32
N MET A 55 -12.66 3.81 2.01
CA MET A 55 -11.63 3.45 2.97
C MET A 55 -12.19 3.33 4.39
N PRO A 56 -11.48 2.64 5.30
CA PRO A 56 -11.89 2.54 6.70
C PRO A 56 -12.15 3.93 7.33
N PRO A 57 -13.22 4.11 8.12
CA PRO A 57 -13.53 5.39 8.76
C PRO A 57 -12.37 5.91 9.63
N GLY A 58 -12.12 7.22 9.62
CA GLY A 58 -10.98 7.84 10.31
C GLY A 58 -9.79 8.17 9.40
N LEU A 59 -9.89 7.84 8.11
CA LEU A 59 -8.94 8.24 7.07
C LEU A 59 -9.12 9.70 6.59
N ALA A 60 -9.71 10.57 7.40
CA ALA A 60 -10.08 11.92 7.00
C ALA A 60 -8.84 12.84 6.92
N GLU A 61 -8.22 12.81 5.73
CA GLU A 61 -7.71 13.97 5.00
C GLU A 61 -6.44 14.67 5.49
N LEU A 62 -6.17 14.82 6.78
CA LEU A 62 -5.16 15.80 7.20
C LEU A 62 -3.71 15.35 7.01
N THR A 63 -3.33 14.10 7.32
CA THR A 63 -1.91 13.71 7.26
C THR A 63 -1.47 13.34 5.86
N THR A 64 -2.24 12.50 5.15
CA THR A 64 -1.90 12.07 3.77
C THR A 64 -1.87 13.23 2.78
N VAL A 65 -2.89 14.10 2.81
CA VAL A 65 -2.91 15.28 1.91
C VAL A 65 -1.76 16.21 2.26
N ARG A 66 -1.51 16.47 3.54
CA ARG A 66 -0.39 17.33 3.97
C ARG A 66 0.96 16.76 3.56
N THR A 67 1.22 15.45 3.71
CA THR A 67 2.48 14.85 3.26
C THR A 67 2.64 14.98 1.75
N VAL A 68 1.60 14.70 0.98
CA VAL A 68 1.64 14.84 -0.50
C VAL A 68 1.83 16.31 -0.90
N GLU A 69 1.15 17.24 -0.26
CA GLU A 69 1.30 18.69 -0.50
C GLU A 69 2.72 19.19 -0.19
N GLU A 70 3.33 18.74 0.91
CA GLU A 70 4.70 19.11 1.25
C GLU A 70 5.71 18.53 0.24
N LEU A 71 5.50 17.29 -0.22
CA LEU A 71 6.33 16.69 -1.26
C LEU A 71 6.18 17.45 -2.61
N GLU A 72 4.97 17.87 -2.97
CA GLU A 72 4.72 18.71 -4.15
C GLU A 72 5.36 20.10 -4.03
N LYS A 73 5.29 20.76 -2.86
CA LYS A 73 5.97 22.06 -2.62
C LYS A 73 7.48 21.98 -2.82
N LYS A 74 8.09 20.85 -2.45
CA LYS A 74 9.52 20.60 -2.68
C LYS A 74 9.84 20.13 -4.11
N ASN A 75 8.85 20.11 -5.02
CA ASN A 75 8.97 19.63 -6.39
C ASN A 75 9.54 18.20 -6.51
N ILE A 76 9.32 17.36 -5.49
CA ILE A 76 9.91 16.02 -5.42
C ILE A 76 9.40 15.12 -6.56
N PHE A 77 8.16 15.32 -7.02
CA PHE A 77 7.57 14.54 -8.12
C PHE A 77 7.90 15.05 -9.54
N SER A 78 8.63 16.15 -9.68
CA SER A 78 8.87 16.81 -10.99
C SER A 78 9.48 15.88 -12.03
N THR A 79 10.55 15.17 -11.67
CA THR A 79 11.28 14.27 -12.57
C THR A 79 10.43 13.09 -13.03
N VAL A 80 9.60 12.52 -12.16
CA VAL A 80 8.69 11.41 -12.53
C VAL A 80 7.49 11.91 -13.34
N ARG A 81 7.06 13.16 -13.16
CA ARG A 81 5.99 13.75 -14.00
C ARG A 81 6.47 13.95 -15.44
N GLU A 82 7.73 14.33 -15.64
CA GLU A 82 8.35 14.47 -16.95
C GLU A 82 8.69 13.12 -17.60
N HIS A 83 9.09 12.14 -16.79
CA HIS A 83 9.51 10.81 -17.25
C HIS A 83 8.85 9.69 -16.43
N PRO A 84 7.54 9.44 -16.59
CA PRO A 84 6.76 8.53 -15.74
C PRO A 84 7.20 7.06 -15.81
N ASP A 85 7.81 6.67 -16.93
CA ASP A 85 8.31 5.32 -17.20
C ASP A 85 9.84 5.19 -17.03
N SER A 86 10.55 6.27 -16.67
CA SER A 86 11.99 6.22 -16.44
C SER A 86 12.29 5.56 -15.10
N ARG A 87 13.08 4.49 -15.16
CA ARG A 87 13.65 3.81 -13.99
C ARG A 87 14.47 4.78 -13.14
N GLU A 88 15.28 5.60 -13.78
CA GLU A 88 16.16 6.58 -13.14
C GLU A 88 15.35 7.66 -12.42
N ALA A 89 14.28 8.16 -13.03
CA ALA A 89 13.37 9.12 -12.41
C ALA A 89 12.70 8.54 -11.15
N ARG A 90 12.26 7.27 -11.21
CA ARG A 90 11.64 6.55 -10.08
C ARG A 90 12.63 6.32 -8.93
N ILE A 91 13.85 5.91 -9.23
CA ILE A 91 14.93 5.75 -8.23
C ILE A 91 15.22 7.08 -7.55
N SER A 92 15.39 8.16 -8.33
CA SER A 92 15.66 9.50 -7.82
C SER A 92 14.54 10.03 -6.93
N LEU A 93 13.27 9.80 -7.32
CA LEU A 93 12.10 10.13 -6.51
C LEU A 93 12.15 9.42 -5.15
N SER A 94 12.47 8.14 -5.17
CA SER A 94 12.61 7.31 -3.97
C SER A 94 13.65 7.87 -3.00
N GLU A 95 14.84 8.24 -3.51
CA GLU A 95 15.92 8.81 -2.70
C GLU A 95 15.52 10.17 -2.11
N ALA A 96 14.86 11.02 -2.90
CA ALA A 96 14.38 12.32 -2.46
C ALA A 96 13.31 12.19 -1.35
N ILE A 97 12.40 11.23 -1.46
CA ILE A 97 11.37 10.97 -0.43
C ILE A 97 12.01 10.41 0.84
N MET A 98 13.01 9.53 0.72
CA MET A 98 13.77 9.08 1.89
C MET A 98 14.48 10.25 2.59
N GLY A 99 15.16 11.11 1.83
CA GLY A 99 15.80 12.32 2.35
C GLY A 99 14.82 13.26 3.06
N PHE A 100 13.62 13.45 2.49
CA PHE A 100 12.55 14.21 3.12
C PHE A 100 12.10 13.60 4.45
N GLY A 101 12.01 12.27 4.53
CA GLY A 101 11.72 11.56 5.77
C GLY A 101 12.72 11.89 6.89
N TYR A 102 14.00 12.06 6.58
CA TYR A 102 15.02 12.46 7.57
C TYR A 102 14.87 13.94 8.00
N ASP A 103 14.62 14.87 7.08
CA ASP A 103 14.40 16.31 7.39
C ASP A 103 13.25 16.53 8.39
N LEU A 104 12.15 15.79 8.23
CA LEU A 104 10.98 15.87 9.13
C LEU A 104 11.31 15.46 10.58
N THR A 105 12.41 14.75 10.82
CA THR A 105 12.81 14.32 12.18
C THR A 105 13.58 15.40 12.95
N GLU A 106 14.23 16.33 12.26
CA GLU A 106 15.02 17.38 12.91
C GLU A 106 14.21 18.66 13.17
N GLU A 107 13.24 18.99 12.31
CA GLU A 107 12.37 20.16 12.44
C GLU A 107 10.94 19.81 12.87
N ARG A 108 10.71 19.63 14.18
CA ARG A 108 9.41 19.90 14.88
C ARG A 108 8.26 18.87 14.65
N TYR A 109 7.65 18.32 15.73
CA TYR A 109 6.20 18.42 16.10
C TYR A 109 5.71 17.41 17.15
N GLN A 110 4.76 17.88 17.97
CA GLN A 110 4.26 17.30 19.22
C GLN A 110 2.84 16.70 19.11
N TYR A 111 2.26 16.50 17.91
CA TYR A 111 0.83 16.15 17.77
C TYR A 111 0.43 15.20 16.64
N THR A 112 1.37 14.62 15.92
CA THR A 112 1.11 13.51 14.99
C THR A 112 2.31 12.58 15.11
N ASP A 113 2.19 11.32 14.72
CA ASP A 113 3.26 10.33 14.83
C ASP A 113 3.94 10.07 13.45
N PRO A 114 4.72 11.02 12.88
CA PRO A 114 5.54 10.79 11.68
C PRO A 114 6.50 9.61 11.77
N SER A 115 6.67 9.00 12.96
CA SER A 115 7.60 7.90 13.17
C SER A 115 7.26 6.70 12.29
N LEU A 116 5.98 6.42 12.03
CA LEU A 116 5.56 5.16 11.43
C LEU A 116 5.97 5.05 9.96
N VAL A 117 5.76 6.09 9.14
CA VAL A 117 6.16 6.08 7.71
C VAL A 117 7.67 5.96 7.57
N ILE A 118 8.43 6.70 8.37
CA ILE A 118 9.89 6.69 8.30
C ILE A 118 10.46 5.38 8.84
N GLU A 119 9.91 4.87 9.94
CA GLU A 119 10.28 3.56 10.51
C GLU A 119 9.95 2.44 9.53
N LEU A 120 8.77 2.46 8.89
CA LEU A 120 8.42 1.54 7.82
C LEU A 120 9.37 1.66 6.63
N LEU A 121 9.71 2.86 6.17
CA LEU A 121 10.64 3.05 5.06
C LEU A 121 12.05 2.51 5.41
N LYS A 122 12.52 2.74 6.64
CA LYS A 122 13.79 2.17 7.14
C LYS A 122 13.74 0.65 7.18
N HIS A 123 12.67 0.08 7.72
CA HIS A 123 12.47 -1.37 7.78
C HIS A 123 12.40 -1.99 6.38
N LEU A 124 11.69 -1.34 5.46
CA LEU A 124 11.52 -1.79 4.08
C LEU A 124 12.85 -1.69 3.31
N LYS A 125 13.65 -0.65 3.56
CA LYS A 125 15.02 -0.55 3.03
C LYS A 125 15.91 -1.68 3.56
N GLN A 126 15.86 -1.95 4.86
CA GLN A 126 16.62 -3.04 5.47
C GLN A 126 16.22 -4.40 4.88
N ILE A 127 14.91 -4.65 4.74
CA ILE A 127 14.40 -5.84 4.03
C ILE A 127 14.92 -5.88 2.60
N ALA A 128 14.96 -4.74 1.90
CA ALA A 128 15.45 -4.68 0.53
C ALA A 128 16.98 -4.93 0.42
N GLU A 129 17.77 -4.65 1.45
CA GLU A 129 19.22 -4.88 1.46
C GLU A 129 19.57 -6.30 1.93
N GLU A 130 18.80 -6.86 2.87
CA GLU A 130 19.13 -8.12 3.57
C GLU A 130 18.41 -9.35 3.01
N THR A 131 17.42 -9.20 2.12
CA THR A 131 16.64 -10.33 1.58
C THR A 131 16.83 -10.54 0.08
N SER A 132 16.77 -11.83 -0.32
CA SER A 132 16.74 -12.21 -1.73
C SER A 132 15.54 -11.55 -2.44
N GLU A 133 15.69 -11.29 -3.74
CA GLU A 133 14.64 -10.63 -4.53
C GLU A 133 13.30 -11.38 -4.43
N GLN A 134 13.33 -12.71 -4.50
CA GLN A 134 12.13 -13.55 -4.33
C GLN A 134 11.47 -13.33 -2.96
N ARG A 135 12.25 -13.39 -1.88
CA ARG A 135 11.72 -13.22 -0.52
C ARG A 135 11.13 -11.83 -0.30
N ARG A 136 11.76 -10.81 -0.88
CA ARG A 136 11.30 -9.43 -0.85
C ARG A 136 9.92 -9.27 -1.49
N TRP A 137 9.72 -9.86 -2.67
CA TRP A 137 8.43 -9.81 -3.38
C TRP A 137 7.34 -10.61 -2.66
N GLU A 138 7.67 -11.70 -1.95
CA GLU A 138 6.71 -12.40 -1.08
C GLU A 138 6.22 -11.49 0.05
N ILE A 139 7.14 -10.78 0.72
CA ILE A 139 6.81 -9.85 1.81
C ILE A 139 5.93 -8.70 1.28
N ILE A 140 6.30 -8.11 0.14
CA ILE A 140 5.54 -7.04 -0.50
C ILE A 140 4.14 -7.52 -0.89
N ARG A 141 4.03 -8.67 -1.55
CA ARG A 141 2.75 -9.28 -1.91
C ARG A 141 1.88 -9.49 -0.69
N ASP A 142 2.42 -10.11 0.34
CA ASP A 142 1.63 -10.48 1.53
C ASP A 142 1.18 -9.21 2.26
N GLY A 143 2.04 -8.20 2.43
CA GLY A 143 1.65 -6.88 2.96
C GLY A 143 0.53 -6.20 2.17
N TRP A 144 0.56 -6.26 0.83
CA TRP A 144 -0.54 -5.73 0.02
C TRP A 144 -1.84 -6.50 0.18
N MET A 145 -1.78 -7.83 0.24
CA MET A 145 -2.97 -8.66 0.47
C MET A 145 -3.58 -8.37 1.85
N GLU A 146 -2.75 -8.16 2.87
CA GLU A 146 -3.18 -7.75 4.21
C GLU A 146 -3.96 -6.43 4.18
N MET A 147 -3.35 -5.40 3.60
CA MET A 147 -3.96 -4.07 3.53
C MET A 147 -5.22 -4.06 2.66
N LEU A 148 -5.21 -4.76 1.52
CA LEU A 148 -6.39 -4.86 0.65
C LEU A 148 -7.55 -5.55 1.36
N THR A 149 -7.26 -6.60 2.13
CA THR A 149 -8.29 -7.33 2.90
C THR A 149 -8.80 -6.49 4.06
N TYR A 150 -7.91 -5.80 4.76
CA TYR A 150 -8.30 -4.84 5.79
C TYR A 150 -9.23 -3.76 5.22
N ALA A 151 -8.86 -3.14 4.10
CA ALA A 151 -9.67 -2.12 3.42
C ALA A 151 -11.05 -2.65 3.00
N ALA A 152 -11.10 -3.83 2.39
CA ALA A 152 -12.36 -4.45 1.95
C ALA A 152 -13.29 -4.78 3.13
N LEU A 153 -12.75 -5.25 4.24
CA LEU A 153 -13.56 -5.62 5.40
C LEU A 153 -14.07 -4.41 6.20
N HIS A 154 -13.30 -3.33 6.23
CA HIS A 154 -13.60 -2.13 7.01
C HIS A 154 -14.20 -0.98 6.17
N CYS A 155 -14.32 -1.16 4.86
CA CYS A 155 -15.13 -0.30 4.01
C CYS A 155 -16.59 -0.36 4.46
N SER A 156 -17.29 0.78 4.45
CA SER A 156 -18.69 0.77 4.86
C SER A 156 -19.53 -0.07 3.88
N ARG A 157 -20.43 -0.89 4.41
CA ARG A 157 -21.36 -1.69 3.58
C ARG A 157 -22.14 -0.81 2.61
N THR A 158 -22.51 0.40 3.04
CA THR A 158 -23.19 1.40 2.20
C THR A 158 -22.35 1.80 0.98
N GLU A 159 -21.04 2.00 1.13
CA GLU A 159 -20.16 2.28 -0.01
C GLU A 159 -20.04 1.07 -0.95
N HIS A 160 -19.92 -0.15 -0.41
CA HIS A 160 -19.92 -1.36 -1.24
C HIS A 160 -21.21 -1.47 -2.07
N PHE A 161 -22.38 -1.28 -1.45
CA PHE A 161 -23.65 -1.31 -2.16
C PHE A 161 -23.77 -0.17 -3.20
N ARG A 162 -23.32 1.04 -2.85
CA ARG A 162 -23.32 2.17 -3.80
C ARG A 162 -22.42 1.89 -5.00
N SER A 163 -21.25 1.29 -4.77
CA SER A 163 -20.33 0.84 -5.82
C SER A 163 -21.00 -0.15 -6.77
N LEU A 164 -21.75 -1.15 -6.27
CA LEU A 164 -22.47 -2.12 -7.11
C LEU A 164 -23.47 -1.45 -8.07
N SER A 165 -24.20 -0.44 -7.59
CA SER A 165 -25.16 0.30 -8.43
C SER A 165 -24.52 1.10 -9.57
N ARG A 166 -23.19 1.28 -9.55
CA ARG A 166 -22.41 2.07 -10.51
C ARG A 166 -21.49 1.21 -11.40
N GLY A 167 -21.74 -0.09 -11.49
CA GLY A 167 -20.93 -1.03 -12.28
C GLY A 167 -19.90 -1.81 -11.46
N GLY A 168 -19.85 -1.60 -10.14
CA GLY A 168 -18.96 -2.32 -9.22
C GLY A 168 -17.53 -1.77 -9.17
N GLU A 169 -16.84 -2.03 -8.06
CA GLU A 169 -15.43 -1.66 -7.83
C GLU A 169 -14.64 -2.91 -7.49
N LEU A 170 -13.35 -2.94 -7.82
CA LEU A 170 -12.49 -4.10 -7.51
C LEU A 170 -12.55 -4.45 -6.01
N LEU A 171 -12.45 -3.46 -5.11
CA LEU A 171 -12.53 -3.67 -3.67
C LEU A 171 -13.86 -4.32 -3.24
N THR A 172 -14.97 -3.97 -3.90
CA THR A 172 -16.29 -4.56 -3.63
C THR A 172 -16.37 -6.00 -4.11
N HIS A 173 -15.82 -6.31 -5.29
CA HIS A 173 -15.75 -7.69 -5.76
C HIS A 173 -14.86 -8.54 -4.85
N TYR A 174 -13.74 -7.98 -4.38
CA TYR A 174 -12.86 -8.64 -3.43
C TYR A 174 -13.55 -8.89 -2.09
N TRP A 175 -14.29 -7.91 -1.57
CA TRP A 175 -15.12 -8.07 -0.37
C TRP A 175 -16.15 -9.21 -0.52
N LEU A 176 -16.86 -9.29 -1.64
CA LEU A 176 -17.80 -10.38 -1.92
C LEU A 176 -17.10 -11.74 -2.02
N LEU A 177 -15.89 -11.78 -2.60
CA LEU A 177 -15.06 -12.98 -2.66
C LEU A 177 -14.67 -13.45 -1.25
N LEU A 178 -14.22 -12.54 -0.39
CA LEU A 178 -13.91 -12.85 1.01
C LEU A 178 -15.13 -13.42 1.74
N ALA A 179 -16.30 -12.80 1.56
CA ALA A 179 -17.55 -13.27 2.15
C ALA A 179 -17.92 -14.69 1.65
N HIS A 180 -17.72 -14.97 0.35
CA HIS A 180 -17.92 -16.31 -0.21
C HIS A 180 -17.03 -17.38 0.44
N TYR A 181 -15.79 -17.01 0.80
CA TYR A 181 -14.88 -17.89 1.54
C TYR A 181 -15.11 -17.89 3.06
N GLY A 182 -16.16 -17.21 3.56
CA GLY A 182 -16.46 -17.13 4.98
C GLY A 182 -15.46 -16.27 5.76
N ILE A 183 -14.79 -15.33 5.08
CA ILE A 183 -13.90 -14.35 5.70
C ILE A 183 -14.71 -13.08 5.96
N ASN A 184 -14.96 -12.77 7.24
CA ASN A 184 -15.72 -11.60 7.67
C ASN A 184 -15.09 -10.98 8.93
N MET A 185 -15.58 -9.80 9.32
CA MET A 185 -15.06 -9.06 10.49
C MET A 185 -15.39 -9.69 11.84
N GLU A 186 -16.19 -10.76 11.88
CA GLU A 186 -16.65 -11.39 13.13
C GLU A 186 -15.57 -12.28 13.76
N GLU A 187 -14.45 -12.51 13.07
CA GLU A 187 -13.30 -13.27 13.59
C GLU A 187 -12.20 -12.32 14.09
N GLU A 188 -12.17 -12.08 15.40
CA GLU A 188 -11.23 -11.16 16.07
C GLU A 188 -9.74 -11.57 15.99
N ASN A 189 -9.40 -12.72 15.41
CA ASN A 189 -8.02 -13.21 15.38
C ASN A 189 -7.38 -13.10 14.00
N ALA A 190 -6.57 -12.05 13.80
CA ALA A 190 -5.70 -11.87 12.64
C ALA A 190 -4.85 -13.13 12.35
N SER A 191 -4.45 -13.89 13.36
CA SER A 191 -3.71 -15.16 13.20
C SER A 191 -4.55 -16.28 12.57
N VAL A 192 -5.84 -16.41 12.93
CA VAL A 192 -6.77 -17.37 12.33
C VAL A 192 -7.11 -16.96 10.90
N PHE A 193 -7.24 -15.65 10.68
CA PHE A 193 -7.46 -15.03 9.39
C PHE A 193 -6.32 -15.29 8.40
N PHE A 194 -5.05 -15.09 8.79
CA PHE A 194 -3.89 -15.43 7.95
C PHE A 194 -3.72 -16.92 7.75
N ALA A 195 -4.02 -17.73 8.77
CA ALA A 195 -4.05 -19.18 8.62
C ALA A 195 -5.10 -19.63 7.59
N LYS A 196 -6.30 -19.03 7.56
CA LYS A 196 -7.31 -19.31 6.53
C LYS A 196 -6.85 -18.89 5.13
N ILE A 197 -6.31 -17.69 4.96
CA ILE A 197 -5.77 -17.22 3.66
C ILE A 197 -4.63 -18.14 3.19
N ALA A 198 -3.73 -18.56 4.08
CA ALA A 198 -2.64 -19.48 3.77
C ALA A 198 -3.14 -20.91 3.46
N VAL A 199 -4.15 -21.41 4.18
CA VAL A 199 -4.77 -22.72 3.92
C VAL A 199 -5.50 -22.76 2.58
N THR A 200 -6.20 -21.68 2.20
CA THR A 200 -6.84 -21.57 0.89
C THR A 200 -5.81 -21.49 -0.25
N ARG A 201 -4.63 -20.92 0.00
CA ARG A 201 -3.49 -20.96 -0.94
C ARG A 201 -2.89 -22.36 -1.10
N ARG A 202 -2.88 -23.18 -0.04
CA ARG A 202 -2.28 -24.54 -0.06
C ARG A 202 -3.14 -25.56 -0.82
N ARG A 203 -4.47 -25.43 -0.79
CA ARG A 203 -5.41 -26.37 -1.45
C ARG A 203 -5.53 -26.20 -2.97
N ARG A 204 -4.85 -25.23 -3.59
CA ARG A 204 -5.00 -24.90 -5.03
C ARG A 204 -3.86 -25.42 -5.91
N TRP A 205 -2.84 -26.04 -5.33
CA TRP A 205 -1.66 -26.56 -6.03
C TRP A 205 -1.31 -28.01 -5.63
N GLU A 206 -2.30 -28.75 -5.14
CA GLU A 206 -2.34 -30.22 -5.04
C GLU A 206 -3.47 -30.71 -5.96
#